data_AF-A0A372QHF2-F1
#
_entry.id   AF-A0A372QHF2-F1
#
_cell.length_a   1.000
_cell.length_b   1.000
_cell.length_c   1.000
_cell.angle_alpha   90.00
_cell.angle_beta   90.00
_cell.angle_gamma   90.00
#
_symmetry.space_group_name_H-M   'P 1'
#
loop_
_entity.id
_entity.type
_entity.pdbx_description
1 polymer ?
#
loop_
_entity_poly.entity_id
_entity_poly.type
_entity_poly.pdbx_seq_one_letter_code
_entity_poly.pdbx_strand_id
1 'polypeptide(L)'
;MIQSPDKNTNMFIDIRTSLFAIYLFLAGDSSALSNWPYADNPSIAILIVLFSLLIVVYLMNLLIGLLNIAIEEDNNRILAEIELFYLLPHQKRWQEWFPEVLHYYADADKTRIEIERLIKEGEWDNKEFIMMQKELLKKLQIKHNPVDNKVILEKLSALEKLEKIEEKLEKLDNEVGNIKKILS
;
A
#
# COMPACT_ATOMS: atom_id res chain seq x y z
N MET A 1 47.40 -43.30 -21.83
CA MET A 1 46.19 -43.98 -21.34
C MET A 1 45.15 -42.89 -21.14
N ILE A 2 44.13 -42.81 -21.99
CA ILE A 2 43.06 -41.81 -21.86
C ILE A 2 42.12 -42.34 -20.78
N GLN A 3 42.10 -41.71 -19.60
CA GLN A 3 41.12 -42.04 -18.58
C GLN A 3 39.77 -41.47 -19.02
N SER A 4 38.75 -42.32 -19.10
CA SER A 4 37.37 -41.86 -19.18
C SER A 4 37.07 -41.05 -17.92
N PRO A 5 36.47 -39.84 -18.02
CA PRO A 5 36.23 -39.01 -16.86
C PRO A 5 35.38 -39.77 -15.82
N ASP A 6 35.93 -39.94 -14.62
CA ASP A 6 35.23 -40.52 -13.48
C ASP A 6 34.13 -39.55 -12.99
N LYS A 7 33.15 -40.09 -12.27
CA LYS A 7 32.04 -39.35 -11.65
C LYS A 7 32.52 -38.20 -10.74
N ASN A 8 33.77 -38.28 -10.26
CA ASN A 8 34.43 -37.24 -9.44
C ASN A 8 35.24 -36.22 -10.26
N THR A 9 35.48 -36.45 -11.55
CA THR A 9 36.27 -35.57 -12.41
C THR A 9 35.41 -34.53 -13.14
N ASN A 10 34.19 -34.87 -13.56
CA ASN A 10 33.31 -33.91 -14.24
C ASN A 10 31.93 -33.86 -13.58
N MET A 11 31.60 -32.70 -12.99
CA MET A 11 30.32 -32.50 -12.31
C MET A 11 29.12 -32.40 -13.27
N PHE A 12 29.34 -32.28 -14.58
CA PHE A 12 28.29 -32.17 -15.60
C PHE A 12 27.85 -33.51 -16.23
N ILE A 13 28.26 -34.64 -15.65
CA ILE A 13 27.90 -35.99 -16.15
C ILE A 13 26.45 -36.36 -15.79
N ASP A 14 25.98 -35.98 -14.61
CA ASP A 14 24.63 -36.26 -14.11
C ASP A 14 23.88 -34.94 -13.88
N ILE A 15 22.57 -34.91 -14.13
CA ILE A 15 21.71 -33.74 -13.88
C ILE A 15 21.84 -33.28 -12.42
N ARG A 16 21.89 -34.21 -11.45
CA ARG A 16 21.99 -33.85 -10.03
C ARG A 16 23.29 -33.11 -9.72
N THR A 17 24.41 -33.63 -10.20
CA THR A 17 25.72 -33.02 -10.00
C THR A 17 25.88 -31.74 -10.84
N SER A 18 25.21 -31.66 -11.99
CA SER A 18 25.21 -30.48 -12.87
C SER A 18 24.48 -29.31 -12.22
N LEU A 19 23.33 -29.56 -11.57
CA LEU A 19 22.62 -28.55 -10.81
C LEU A 19 23.46 -28.04 -9.63
N PHE A 20 24.16 -28.95 -8.94
CA PHE A 20 25.08 -28.58 -7.87
C PHE A 20 26.27 -27.75 -8.38
N ALA A 21 26.82 -28.11 -9.54
CA ALA A 21 27.88 -27.35 -10.21
C ALA A 21 27.43 -25.93 -10.57
N ILE A 22 26.20 -25.77 -11.08
CA ILE A 22 25.62 -24.45 -11.37
C ILE A 22 25.45 -23.64 -10.08
N TYR A 23 24.99 -24.27 -8.99
CA TYR A 23 24.87 -23.60 -7.69
C TYR A 23 26.21 -23.10 -7.16
N LEU A 24 27.25 -23.95 -7.19
CA LEU A 24 28.62 -23.58 -6.82
C LEU A 24 29.12 -22.40 -7.67
N PHE A 25 28.89 -22.47 -8.99
CA PHE A 25 29.25 -21.41 -9.92
C PHE A 25 28.56 -20.08 -9.60
N LEU A 26 27.25 -20.11 -9.30
CA LEU A 26 26.49 -18.92 -8.88
C LEU A 26 26.98 -18.33 -7.56
N ALA A 27 27.46 -19.16 -6.64
CA ALA A 27 28.07 -18.73 -5.37
C ALA A 27 29.51 -18.20 -5.53
N GLY A 28 30.07 -18.24 -6.75
CA GLY A 28 31.42 -17.78 -7.06
C GLY A 28 32.50 -18.85 -6.95
N ASP A 29 32.13 -20.11 -6.74
CA ASP A 29 33.07 -21.23 -6.71
C ASP A 29 33.31 -21.78 -8.13
N SER A 30 34.52 -21.52 -8.63
CA SER A 30 34.98 -21.96 -9.95
C SER A 30 35.44 -23.42 -10.01
N SER A 31 35.49 -24.12 -8.86
CA SER A 31 35.88 -25.54 -8.79
C SER A 31 35.01 -26.42 -9.67
N ALA A 32 33.73 -26.08 -9.82
CA ALA A 32 32.75 -26.74 -10.70
C ALA A 32 33.18 -26.78 -12.17
N LEU A 33 33.94 -25.78 -12.63
CA LEU A 33 34.37 -25.64 -14.01
C LEU A 33 35.83 -26.09 -14.21
N SER A 34 36.62 -26.22 -13.14
CA SER A 34 38.08 -26.42 -13.17
C SER A 34 38.58 -27.61 -14.00
N ASN A 35 37.77 -28.66 -14.10
CA ASN A 35 38.14 -29.90 -14.80
C ASN A 35 37.83 -29.90 -16.31
N TRP A 36 37.33 -28.78 -16.85
CA TRP A 36 37.00 -28.66 -18.27
C TRP A 36 38.15 -28.07 -19.08
N PRO A 37 38.63 -28.75 -20.14
CA PRO A 37 39.57 -28.15 -21.08
C PRO A 37 38.81 -27.17 -21.99
N TYR A 38 38.76 -25.89 -21.60
CA TYR A 38 38.11 -24.84 -22.41
C TYR A 38 38.83 -24.61 -23.76
N ALA A 39 40.10 -25.01 -23.85
CA ALA A 39 40.91 -24.89 -25.06
C ALA A 39 40.43 -25.80 -26.19
N ASP A 40 39.86 -26.96 -25.86
CA ASP A 40 39.50 -27.99 -26.86
C ASP A 40 38.07 -27.81 -27.40
N ASN A 41 37.24 -26.97 -26.76
CA ASN A 41 35.83 -26.81 -27.11
C ASN A 41 35.37 -25.33 -27.02
N PRO A 42 35.55 -24.55 -28.10
CA PRO A 42 35.22 -23.11 -28.10
C PRO A 42 33.74 -22.82 -27.79
N SER A 43 32.83 -23.71 -28.17
CA SER A 43 31.39 -23.56 -27.89
C SER A 43 31.06 -23.51 -26.40
N ILE A 44 31.77 -24.29 -25.58
CA ILE A 44 31.57 -24.33 -24.12
C ILE A 44 32.10 -23.04 -23.49
N ALA A 45 33.25 -22.55 -23.95
CA ALA A 45 33.79 -21.27 -23.51
C ALA A 45 32.81 -20.12 -23.79
N ILE A 46 32.23 -20.09 -25.00
CA ILE A 46 31.21 -19.09 -25.37
C ILE A 46 29.98 -19.20 -24.47
N LEU A 47 29.49 -20.41 -24.22
CA LEU A 47 28.32 -20.63 -23.35
C LEU A 47 28.57 -20.16 -21.92
N ILE A 48 29.73 -20.46 -21.33
CA ILE A 48 30.10 -20.03 -19.98
C ILE A 48 30.16 -18.51 -19.91
N VAL A 49 30.81 -17.85 -20.88
CA VAL A 49 30.92 -16.38 -20.90
C VAL A 49 29.55 -15.72 -21.01
N LEU A 50 28.70 -16.20 -21.92
CA LEU A 50 27.34 -15.68 -22.10
C LEU A 50 26.48 -15.91 -20.85
N PHE A 51 26.53 -17.12 -20.30
CA PHE A 51 25.79 -17.48 -19.08
C PHE A 51 26.23 -16.62 -17.89
N SER A 52 27.53 -16.42 -17.71
CA SER A 52 28.09 -15.53 -16.67
C SER A 52 27.58 -14.10 -16.82
N LEU A 53 27.61 -13.56 -18.05
CA LEU A 53 27.16 -12.20 -18.33
C LEU A 53 25.66 -12.03 -18.05
N LEU A 54 24.85 -13.00 -18.46
CA LEU A 54 23.40 -13.00 -18.21
C LEU A 54 23.08 -13.08 -16.72
N ILE A 55 23.75 -13.97 -15.97
CA ILE A 55 23.54 -14.11 -14.53
C ILE A 55 23.89 -12.83 -13.78
N VAL A 56 25.05 -12.24 -14.07
CA VAL A 56 25.50 -11.03 -13.37
C VAL A 56 24.49 -9.91 -13.60
N VAL A 57 24.07 -9.66 -14.84
CA VAL A 57 23.09 -8.62 -15.14
C VAL A 57 21.73 -8.97 -14.51
N TYR A 58 21.25 -10.20 -14.66
CA TYR A 58 19.93 -10.61 -14.18
C TYR A 58 19.83 -10.61 -12.65
N LEU A 59 20.76 -11.26 -11.95
CA LEU A 59 20.75 -11.35 -10.50
C LEU A 59 21.00 -10.00 -9.84
N MET A 60 21.90 -9.17 -10.39
CA MET A 60 22.13 -7.83 -9.82
C MET A 60 20.90 -6.95 -10.01
N ASN A 61 20.26 -6.98 -11.18
CA ASN A 61 19.04 -6.21 -11.42
C ASN A 61 17.87 -6.70 -10.55
N LEU A 62 17.72 -8.01 -10.38
CA LEU A 62 16.69 -8.60 -9.53
C LEU A 62 16.94 -8.23 -8.06
N LEU A 63 18.17 -8.38 -7.57
CA LEU A 63 18.54 -8.08 -6.20
C LEU A 63 18.36 -6.59 -5.89
N ILE A 64 18.80 -5.70 -6.79
CA ILE A 64 18.61 -4.25 -6.65
C ILE A 64 17.12 -3.91 -6.66
N GLY A 65 16.32 -4.52 -7.54
CA GLY A 65 14.87 -4.29 -7.60
C GLY A 65 14.15 -4.74 -6.33
N LEU A 66 14.47 -5.93 -5.82
CA LEU A 66 13.92 -6.45 -4.56
C LEU A 66 14.36 -5.60 -3.36
N LEU A 67 15.63 -5.20 -3.33
CA LEU A 67 16.16 -4.34 -2.27
C LEU A 67 15.50 -2.96 -2.31
N ASN A 68 15.27 -2.40 -3.51
CA ASN A 68 14.56 -1.14 -3.67
C ASN A 68 13.14 -1.22 -3.12
N ILE A 69 12.40 -2.29 -3.42
CA ILE A 69 11.04 -2.49 -2.90
C ILE A 69 11.04 -2.61 -1.37
N ALA A 70 11.96 -3.40 -0.81
CA ALA A 70 12.06 -3.57 0.64
C ALA A 70 12.44 -2.25 1.35
N ILE A 71 13.36 -1.48 0.77
CA ILE A 71 13.73 -0.14 1.28
C ILE A 71 12.57 0.84 1.16
N GLU A 72 11.81 0.81 0.06
CA GLU A 72 10.67 1.68 -0.18
C GLU A 72 9.54 1.41 0.83
N GLU A 73 9.25 0.14 1.14
CA GLU A 73 8.25 -0.25 2.14
C GLU A 73 8.61 0.25 3.55
N ASP A 74 9.87 0.07 3.98
CA ASP A 74 10.33 0.56 5.28
C ASP A 74 10.43 2.09 5.32
N ASN A 75 10.87 2.75 4.24
CA ASN A 75 10.90 4.22 4.16
C ASN A 75 9.50 4.83 4.22
N ASN A 76 8.51 4.23 3.54
CA ASN A 76 7.12 4.69 3.60
C ASN A 76 6.54 4.52 5.01
N ARG A 77 6.89 3.44 5.71
CA ARG A 77 6.47 3.22 7.11
C ARG A 77 7.12 4.22 8.06
N ILE A 78 8.42 4.47 7.91
CA ILE A 78 9.16 5.46 8.70
C ILE A 78 8.63 6.88 8.42
N LEU A 79 8.35 7.23 7.16
CA LEU A 79 7.78 8.53 6.81
C LEU A 79 6.37 8.72 7.38
N ALA A 80 5.51 7.71 7.27
CA ALA A 80 4.16 7.73 7.86
C ALA A 80 4.21 7.80 9.40
N GLU A 81 5.16 7.10 10.03
CA GLU A 81 5.37 7.15 11.48
C GLU A 81 5.90 8.53 11.93
N ILE A 82 6.81 9.14 11.17
CA ILE A 82 7.28 10.52 11.41
C ILE A 82 6.14 11.53 11.23
N GLU A 83 5.32 11.39 10.19
CA GLU A 83 4.17 12.26 9.93
C GLU A 83 3.11 12.15 11.05
N LEU A 84 2.82 10.93 11.49
CA LEU A 84 1.81 10.67 12.50
C LEU A 84 2.26 11.08 13.91
N PHE A 85 3.50 10.73 14.30
CA PHE A 85 4.00 10.86 15.68
C PHE A 85 5.03 11.96 15.93
N TYR A 86 5.85 12.34 14.94
CA TYR A 86 6.98 13.28 15.17
C TYR A 86 6.71 14.72 14.74
N LEU A 87 5.62 15.01 14.02
CA LEU A 87 5.19 16.39 13.79
C LEU A 87 4.70 17.01 15.10
N LEU A 88 5.41 18.04 15.58
CA LEU A 88 5.05 18.78 16.80
C LEU A 88 3.67 19.45 16.63
N PRO A 89 2.87 19.62 17.71
CA PRO A 89 1.55 20.24 17.63
C PRO A 89 1.54 21.62 16.96
N HIS A 90 2.66 22.37 17.01
CA HIS A 90 2.77 23.66 16.32
C HIS A 90 2.97 23.53 14.80
N GLN A 91 3.62 22.45 14.33
CA GLN A 91 3.86 22.21 12.90
C GLN A 91 2.59 21.75 12.20
N LYS A 92 1.75 20.96 12.90
CA LYS A 92 0.40 20.59 12.41
C LYS A 92 -0.57 21.78 12.32
N ARG A 93 -0.23 22.93 12.94
CA ARG A 93 -1.03 24.17 12.89
C ARG A 93 -0.53 25.17 11.84
N TRP A 94 0.51 24.84 11.07
CA TRP A 94 0.96 25.67 9.96
C TRP A 94 0.08 25.44 8.73
N GLN A 95 -0.86 26.36 8.50
CA GLN A 95 -1.82 26.29 7.40
C GLN A 95 -1.17 26.20 6.01
N GLU A 96 0.06 26.72 5.81
CA GLU A 96 0.80 26.58 4.55
C GLU A 96 1.20 25.12 4.22
N TRP A 97 1.48 24.29 5.24
CA TRP A 97 2.00 22.93 5.06
C TRP A 97 0.95 21.86 5.35
N PHE A 98 0.02 22.15 6.26
CA PHE A 98 -1.14 21.32 6.59
C PHE A 98 -2.40 22.18 6.56
N PRO A 99 -3.13 22.23 5.43
CA PRO A 99 -4.37 22.98 5.35
C PRO A 99 -5.40 22.39 6.31
N GLU A 100 -6.19 23.26 6.94
CA GLU A 100 -7.25 22.88 7.89
C GLU A 100 -8.33 21.99 7.23
N VAL A 101 -8.48 22.09 5.91
CA VAL A 101 -9.39 21.28 5.10
C VAL A 101 -8.62 20.65 3.94
N LEU A 102 -8.50 19.32 3.94
CA LEU A 102 -7.96 18.56 2.82
C LEU A 102 -9.07 18.28 1.80
N HIS A 103 -9.03 18.97 0.67
CA HIS A 103 -9.95 18.71 -0.43
C HIS A 103 -9.44 17.52 -1.27
N TYR A 104 -9.86 16.31 -0.90
CA TYR A 104 -9.63 15.14 -1.74
C TYR A 104 -10.60 15.13 -2.91
N TYR A 105 -10.06 15.04 -4.14
CA TYR A 105 -10.85 14.75 -5.31
C TYR A 105 -11.22 13.27 -5.32
N ALA A 106 -12.49 12.98 -5.08
CA ALA A 106 -13.05 11.65 -5.18
C ALA A 106 -14.04 11.60 -6.35
N ASP A 107 -13.79 10.69 -7.28
CA ASP A 107 -14.72 10.41 -8.38
C ASP A 107 -15.97 9.72 -7.82
N ALA A 108 -17.13 10.36 -7.98
CA ALA A 108 -18.38 9.90 -7.39
C ALA A 108 -18.79 8.49 -7.83
N ASP A 109 -18.47 8.09 -9.07
CA ASP A 109 -18.82 6.77 -9.59
C ASP A 109 -17.89 5.70 -9.04
N LYS A 110 -16.58 5.99 -8.96
CA LYS A 110 -15.61 5.07 -8.31
C LYS A 110 -15.92 4.90 -6.83
N THR A 111 -16.23 5.99 -6.13
CA THR A 111 -16.62 5.94 -4.72
C THR A 111 -17.89 5.12 -4.53
N ARG A 112 -18.88 5.24 -5.43
CA ARG A 112 -20.09 4.42 -5.37
C ARG A 112 -19.78 2.92 -5.46
N ILE A 113 -18.97 2.53 -6.44
CA ILE A 113 -18.58 1.12 -6.64
C ILE A 113 -17.88 0.55 -5.41
N GLU A 114 -16.96 1.32 -4.83
CA GLU A 114 -16.19 0.86 -3.69
C GLU A 114 -17.03 0.73 -2.41
N ILE A 115 -17.95 1.67 -2.16
CA ILE A 115 -18.88 1.58 -1.03
C ILE A 115 -19.80 0.37 -1.18
N GLU A 116 -20.30 0.09 -2.39
CA GLU A 116 -21.11 -1.10 -2.63
C GLU A 116 -20.33 -2.40 -2.40
N ARG A 117 -19.03 -2.42 -2.72
CA ARG A 117 -18.12 -3.54 -2.42
C ARG A 117 -17.98 -3.74 -0.91
N LEU A 118 -17.66 -2.68 -0.18
CA LEU A 118 -17.50 -2.70 1.29
C LEU A 118 -18.77 -3.15 2.01
N ILE A 119 -19.94 -2.74 1.52
CA ILE A 119 -21.24 -3.19 2.07
C ILE A 119 -21.43 -4.70 1.84
N LYS A 120 -21.10 -5.22 0.66
CA LYS A 120 -21.23 -6.65 0.35
C LYS A 120 -20.29 -7.52 1.19
N GLU A 121 -19.11 -7.01 1.49
CA GLU A 121 -18.08 -7.71 2.28
C GLU A 121 -18.30 -7.56 3.80
N GLY A 122 -19.23 -6.69 4.22
CA GLY A 122 -19.52 -6.44 5.64
C GLY A 122 -18.50 -5.54 6.34
N GLU A 123 -17.60 -4.91 5.59
CA GLU A 123 -16.54 -4.03 6.10
C GLU A 123 -16.99 -2.58 6.29
N TRP A 124 -18.20 -2.25 5.82
CA TRP A 124 -18.74 -0.88 5.84
C TRP A 124 -19.18 -0.38 7.23
N ASP A 125 -19.55 -1.28 8.15
CA ASP A 125 -20.18 -0.93 9.43
C ASP A 125 -19.17 -0.45 10.50
N ASN A 126 -18.73 0.80 10.39
CA ASN A 126 -17.94 1.48 11.41
C ASN A 126 -18.84 2.29 12.36
N LYS A 127 -18.84 1.91 13.65
CA LYS A 127 -19.65 2.54 14.70
C LYS A 127 -19.25 3.97 15.05
N GLU A 128 -18.03 4.40 14.73
CA GLU A 128 -17.52 5.73 15.11
C GLU A 128 -18.05 6.85 14.21
N PHE A 129 -18.41 6.56 12.95
CA PHE A 129 -18.68 7.59 11.93
C PHE A 129 -20.05 7.47 11.26
N ILE A 130 -21.04 6.94 11.97
CA ILE A 130 -22.39 6.64 11.43
C ILE A 130 -23.05 7.85 10.74
N MET A 131 -22.90 9.06 11.28
CA MET A 131 -23.52 10.27 10.74
C MET A 131 -22.89 10.69 9.39
N MET A 132 -21.56 10.64 9.30
CA MET A 132 -20.84 10.92 8.05
C MET A 132 -21.15 9.87 6.98
N GLN A 133 -21.22 8.59 7.36
CA GLN A 133 -21.61 7.51 6.44
C GLN A 133 -23.00 7.73 5.85
N LYS A 134 -23.97 8.14 6.68
CA LYS A 134 -25.34 8.44 6.20
C LYS A 134 -25.37 9.60 5.20
N GLU A 135 -24.69 10.70 5.51
CA GLU A 135 -24.61 11.85 4.61
C GLU A 135 -23.87 11.51 3.31
N LEU A 136 -22.84 10.66 3.37
CA LEU A 136 -22.13 10.17 2.19
C LEU A 136 -23.03 9.29 1.31
N LEU A 137 -23.74 8.31 1.88
CA LEU A 137 -24.70 7.45 1.16
C LEU A 137 -25.80 8.28 0.50
N LYS A 138 -26.30 9.32 1.20
CA LYS A 138 -27.29 10.27 0.69
C LYS A 138 -26.76 11.10 -0.47
N LYS A 139 -25.54 11.64 -0.38
CA LYS A 139 -24.89 12.38 -1.48
C LYS A 139 -24.63 11.49 -2.70
N LEU A 140 -24.25 10.23 -2.50
CA LEU A 140 -23.96 9.28 -3.57
C LEU A 140 -25.20 8.55 -4.11
N GLN A 141 -26.37 8.81 -3.52
CA GLN A 141 -27.67 8.21 -3.85
C GLN A 141 -27.71 6.68 -3.70
N ILE A 142 -26.93 6.13 -2.77
CA ILE A 142 -26.87 4.69 -2.48
C ILE A 142 -27.97 4.35 -1.47
N LYS A 143 -28.84 3.39 -1.80
CA LYS A 143 -29.87 2.89 -0.88
C LYS A 143 -29.27 1.80 0.02
N HIS A 144 -28.73 2.22 1.15
CA HIS A 144 -28.28 1.32 2.21
C HIS A 144 -28.60 1.93 3.57
N ASN A 145 -29.10 1.12 4.51
CA ASN A 145 -29.33 1.55 5.88
C ASN A 145 -28.19 1.00 6.76
N PRO A 146 -27.17 1.81 7.12
CA PRO A 146 -25.99 1.35 7.86
C PRO A 146 -26.27 1.06 9.34
N VAL A 147 -27.54 0.93 9.72
CA VAL A 147 -27.98 0.76 11.11
C VAL A 147 -29.13 -0.23 11.13
N ASP A 148 -28.81 -1.51 11.33
CA ASP A 148 -29.81 -2.57 11.58
C ASP A 148 -30.57 -2.35 12.90
N ASN A 149 -30.00 -1.57 13.82
CA ASN A 149 -30.62 -1.29 15.10
C ASN A 149 -31.56 -0.08 15.03
N LYS A 150 -32.85 -0.35 14.83
CA LYS A 150 -33.95 0.65 14.79
C LYS A 150 -33.89 1.69 15.92
N VAL A 151 -33.41 1.32 17.10
CA VAL A 151 -33.25 2.21 18.27
C VAL A 151 -32.19 3.30 18.03
N ILE A 152 -31.07 2.96 17.38
CA ILE A 152 -30.01 3.93 17.06
C ILE A 152 -30.49 4.87 15.95
N LEU A 153 -31.24 4.35 14.98
CA LEU A 153 -31.83 5.16 13.91
C LEU A 153 -32.80 6.21 14.47
N GLU A 154 -33.68 5.81 15.40
CA GLU A 154 -34.61 6.72 16.07
C GLU A 154 -33.87 7.80 16.88
N LYS A 155 -32.85 7.42 17.66
CA LYS A 155 -32.02 8.37 18.42
C LYS A 155 -31.28 9.36 17.52
N LEU A 156 -30.73 8.91 16.38
CA LEU A 156 -30.07 9.78 15.40
C LEU A 156 -31.06 10.75 14.74
N SER A 157 -32.27 10.27 14.41
CA SER A 157 -33.32 11.13 13.84
C SER A 157 -33.82 12.20 14.83
N ALA A 158 -33.75 11.92 16.14
CA ALA A 158 -34.04 12.89 17.19
C ALA A 158 -32.91 13.92 17.35
N LEU A 159 -31.64 13.49 17.26
CA LEU A 159 -30.47 14.39 17.28
C LEU A 159 -30.51 15.41 16.14
N GLU A 160 -30.78 14.96 14.90
CA GLU A 160 -30.87 15.87 13.73
C GLU A 160 -32.01 16.91 13.88
N LYS A 161 -33.10 16.53 14.55
CA LYS A 161 -34.19 17.47 14.87
C LYS A 161 -33.78 18.49 15.92
N LEU A 162 -32.98 18.11 16.90
CA LEU A 162 -32.47 19.01 17.94
C LEU A 162 -31.50 20.04 17.37
N GLU A 163 -30.60 19.62 16.49
CA GLU A 163 -29.65 20.53 15.81
C GLU A 163 -30.38 21.61 14.99
N LYS A 164 -31.42 21.24 14.23
CA LYS A 164 -32.28 22.20 13.52
C LYS A 164 -33.04 23.15 14.44
N ILE A 165 -33.32 22.74 15.68
CA ILE A 165 -33.97 23.60 16.69
C ILE A 165 -32.95 24.59 17.26
N GLU A 166 -31.73 24.15 17.55
CA GLU A 166 -30.64 25.02 18.01
C GLU A 166 -30.30 26.11 16.97
N GLU A 167 -30.15 25.76 15.69
CA GLU A 167 -29.92 26.76 14.63
C GLU A 167 -31.04 27.82 14.56
N LYS A 168 -32.28 27.41 14.78
CA LYS A 168 -33.43 28.33 14.78
C LYS A 168 -33.44 29.22 16.01
N LEU A 169 -33.07 28.69 17.18
CA LEU A 169 -32.93 29.45 18.41
C LEU A 169 -31.83 30.51 18.29
N GLU A 170 -30.70 30.16 17.70
CA GLU A 170 -29.58 31.09 17.50
C GLU A 170 -29.97 32.23 16.54
N LYS A 171 -30.71 31.94 15.46
CA LYS A 171 -31.26 32.99 14.58
C LYS A 171 -32.23 33.91 15.33
N LEU A 172 -33.11 33.34 16.16
CA LEU A 172 -34.06 34.12 16.93
C LEU A 172 -33.38 35.02 17.96
N ASP A 173 -32.35 34.52 18.65
CA ASP A 173 -31.60 35.28 19.65
C ASP A 173 -30.86 36.47 19.03
N ASN A 174 -30.28 36.26 17.83
CA ASN A 174 -29.68 37.33 17.03
C ASN A 174 -30.71 38.40 16.60
N GLU A 175 -31.91 38.00 16.17
CA GLU A 175 -32.99 38.94 15.84
C GLU A 175 -33.46 39.73 17.07
N VAL A 176 -33.64 39.07 18.21
CA VAL A 176 -34.02 39.72 19.48
C VAL A 176 -32.94 40.70 19.94
N GLY A 177 -31.66 40.35 19.81
CA GLY A 177 -30.53 41.22 20.12
C GLY A 177 -30.51 42.49 19.25
N ASN A 178 -30.80 42.35 17.95
CA ASN A 178 -30.91 43.48 17.03
C ASN A 178 -32.09 44.41 17.37
N ILE A 179 -33.25 43.84 17.73
CA ILE A 179 -34.42 44.62 18.15
C ILE A 179 -34.13 45.40 19.45
N LYS A 180 -33.46 44.78 20.43
CA LYS A 180 -33.05 45.46 21.67
C LYS A 180 -32.13 46.65 21.41
N LYS A 181 -31.20 46.55 20.46
CA LYS A 181 -30.31 47.67 20.05
C LYS A 181 -31.07 48.83 19.39
N ILE A 182 -32.19 48.56 18.73
CA ILE A 182 -33.02 49.59 18.09
C ILE A 182 -33.89 50.33 19.14
N LEU A 183 -34.20 49.67 20.26
CA LEU A 183 -35.06 50.20 21.32
C LEU A 183 -34.30 50.87 22.50
N SER A 184 -32.96 50.84 22.52
CA SER A 184 -32.10 51.54 23.49
C SER A 184 -31.49 52.80 22.90
#